data_AF-A0A970ZQ02-F1
#
_entry.id   AF-A0A970ZQ02-F1
#
_cell.length_a   1.000
_cell.length_b   1.000
_cell.length_c   1.000
_cell.angle_alpha   90.00
_cell.angle_beta   90.00
_cell.angle_gamma   90.00
#
_symmetry.space_group_name_H-M   'P 1'
#
loop_
_entity.id
_entity.type
_entity.pdbx_description
1 polymer ?
#
loop_
_entity_poly.entity_id
_entity_poly.type
_entity_poly.pdbx_seq_one_letter_code
_entity_poly.pdbx_strand_id
1 'polypeptide(L)'
;MIRLFLLLALTSSFAFAETRPNVVVILADDMGFSDLGCYGGEILTPNLDKLAAEGMRFTQFYNCALCGPSRAALMTGQHPHRVGMTRWTGLLQ
;
A
#
# COMPACT_ATOMS: atom_id res chain seq x y z
N MET A 1 9.83 -53.62 -9.09
CA MET A 1 8.97 -52.74 -8.26
C MET A 1 9.63 -51.40 -7.91
N ILE A 2 10.97 -51.30 -7.83
CA ILE A 2 11.68 -50.03 -7.56
C ILE A 2 11.75 -49.05 -8.76
N ARG A 3 11.71 -49.54 -10.00
CA ARG A 3 11.79 -48.70 -11.21
C ARG A 3 10.53 -47.84 -11.47
N LEU A 4 9.38 -48.20 -10.91
CA LEU A 4 8.12 -47.48 -11.10
C LEU A 4 8.02 -46.26 -10.17
N PHE A 5 8.68 -46.29 -9.01
CA PHE A 5 8.71 -45.18 -8.04
C PHE A 5 9.60 -44.01 -8.50
N LEU A 6 10.66 -44.31 -9.25
CA LEU A 6 11.59 -43.30 -9.77
C LEU A 6 11.00 -42.46 -10.92
N LEU A 7 10.02 -42.97 -11.67
CA LEU A 7 9.34 -42.19 -12.71
C LEU A 7 8.33 -41.18 -12.14
N LEU A 8 7.78 -41.42 -10.95
CA LEU A 8 6.78 -40.52 -10.34
C LEU A 8 7.42 -39.28 -9.70
N ALA A 9 8.72 -39.32 -9.41
CA ALA A 9 9.47 -38.20 -8.84
C ALA A 9 9.91 -37.15 -9.89
N LEU A 10 9.77 -37.44 -11.19
CA LEU A 10 10.09 -36.49 -12.27
C LEU A 10 8.91 -35.62 -12.71
N THR A 11 7.71 -35.83 -12.18
CA THR A 11 6.54 -35.04 -12.57
C THR A 11 6.26 -33.92 -11.57
N SER A 12 6.44 -32.69 -12.06
CA SER A 12 5.89 -31.42 -11.54
C SER A 12 6.67 -30.65 -10.48
N SER A 13 7.82 -30.11 -10.89
CA SER A 13 8.15 -28.73 -10.54
C SER A 13 7.60 -27.80 -11.63
N PHE A 14 6.27 -27.60 -11.67
CA PHE A 14 5.73 -26.43 -12.34
C PHE A 14 6.07 -25.22 -11.47
N ALA A 15 7.19 -24.58 -11.77
CA ALA A 15 7.46 -23.25 -11.26
C ALA A 15 6.41 -22.32 -11.88
N PHE A 16 5.39 -21.96 -11.10
CA PHE A 16 4.50 -20.88 -11.46
C PHE A 16 5.39 -19.63 -11.52
N ALA A 17 5.63 -19.11 -12.73
CA ALA A 17 6.28 -17.82 -12.86
C ALA A 17 5.39 -16.82 -12.11
N GLU A 18 5.88 -16.36 -10.97
CA GLU A 18 5.13 -15.45 -10.11
C GLU A 18 4.82 -14.21 -10.93
N THR A 19 3.55 -14.05 -11.28
CA THR A 19 3.09 -12.91 -12.08
C THR A 19 3.35 -11.68 -11.22
N ARG A 20 4.34 -10.88 -11.60
CA ARG A 20 4.68 -9.66 -10.87
C ARG A 20 3.46 -8.73 -10.89
N PRO A 21 2.83 -8.45 -9.74
CA PRO A 21 1.66 -7.59 -9.73
C PRO A 21 2.07 -6.16 -10.08
N ASN A 22 1.19 -5.44 -10.75
CA ASN A 22 1.32 -4.00 -10.88
C ASN A 22 0.89 -3.36 -9.55
N VAL A 23 1.75 -2.50 -9.01
CA VAL A 23 1.47 -1.76 -7.77
C VAL A 23 1.19 -0.30 -8.14
N VAL A 24 -0.01 0.18 -7.82
CA VAL A 24 -0.42 1.57 -8.02
C VAL A 24 -0.71 2.18 -6.65
N VAL A 25 -0.04 3.30 -6.34
CA VAL A 25 -0.26 4.07 -5.11
C VAL A 25 -1.04 5.34 -5.48
N ILE A 26 -2.26 5.45 -4.97
CA ILE A 26 -3.09 6.65 -5.09
C ILE A 26 -3.01 7.41 -3.77
N LEU A 27 -2.46 8.64 -3.82
CA LEU A 27 -2.33 9.51 -2.66
C LEU A 27 -3.14 10.79 -2.91
N ALA A 28 -4.19 11.00 -2.12
CA ALA A 28 -4.94 12.24 -2.08
C ALA A 28 -4.27 13.25 -1.13
N ASP A 29 -4.27 14.53 -1.48
CA ASP A 29 -3.75 15.62 -0.63
C ASP A 29 -4.89 16.22 0.21
N ASP A 30 -4.61 16.50 1.47
CA ASP A 30 -5.53 17.12 2.44
C ASP A 30 -6.93 16.49 2.58
N MET A 31 -7.06 15.21 2.23
CA MET A 31 -8.32 14.46 2.41
C MET A 31 -8.54 14.10 3.88
N GLY A 32 -9.69 14.51 4.42
CA GLY A 32 -10.13 14.17 5.77
C GLY A 32 -10.62 12.73 5.89
N PHE A 33 -10.49 12.15 7.09
CA PHE A 33 -10.96 10.80 7.38
C PHE A 33 -12.47 10.63 7.09
N SER A 34 -13.27 11.64 7.43
CA SER A 34 -14.73 11.64 7.26
C SER A 34 -15.19 12.13 5.87
N ASP A 35 -14.29 12.30 4.90
CA ASP A 35 -14.70 12.74 3.56
C ASP A 35 -15.25 11.58 2.73
N LEU A 36 -14.80 10.34 2.97
CA LEU A 36 -15.20 9.17 2.19
C LEU A 36 -16.49 8.53 2.72
N GLY A 37 -17.36 8.08 1.81
CA GLY A 37 -18.61 7.41 2.15
C GLY A 37 -18.37 6.16 2.99
N CYS A 38 -17.32 5.40 2.68
CA CYS A 38 -16.91 4.23 3.43
C CYS A 38 -16.45 4.53 4.88
N TYR A 39 -16.25 5.79 5.28
CA TYR A 39 -16.02 6.18 6.67
C TYR A 39 -17.19 6.98 7.28
N GLY A 40 -18.34 7.04 6.59
CA GLY A 40 -19.53 7.77 7.03
C GLY A 40 -19.59 9.21 6.52
N GLY A 41 -18.77 9.58 5.53
CA GLY A 41 -18.80 10.89 4.89
C GLY A 41 -20.01 11.14 4.01
N GLU A 42 -20.35 12.41 3.80
CA GLU A 42 -21.49 12.84 2.99
C GLU A 42 -21.15 12.94 1.49
N ILE A 43 -19.87 12.94 1.13
CA ILE A 43 -19.41 13.07 -0.26
C ILE A 43 -19.57 11.73 -0.98
N LEU A 44 -20.27 11.75 -2.11
CA LEU A 44 -20.43 10.59 -2.98
C LEU A 44 -19.08 10.16 -3.57
N THR A 45 -18.53 9.05 -3.06
CA THR A 45 -17.21 8.51 -3.44
C THR A 45 -17.30 7.05 -3.91
N PRO A 46 -18.20 6.72 -4.87
CA PRO A 46 -18.59 5.34 -5.17
C PRO A 46 -17.43 4.43 -5.62
N ASN A 47 -16.42 4.98 -6.29
CA ASN A 47 -15.24 4.21 -6.72
C ASN A 47 -14.34 3.83 -5.53
N LEU A 48 -14.20 4.72 -4.55
CA LEU A 48 -13.41 4.47 -3.34
C LEU A 48 -14.17 3.56 -2.37
N ASP A 49 -15.49 3.73 -2.29
CA ASP A 49 -16.37 2.86 -1.50
C ASP A 49 -16.33 1.42 -2.01
N LYS A 50 -16.38 1.23 -3.34
CA LYS A 50 -16.21 -0.08 -3.97
C LYS A 50 -14.85 -0.69 -3.66
N LEU A 51 -13.77 0.10 -3.76
CA LEU A 51 -12.42 -0.37 -3.45
C LEU A 51 -12.30 -0.80 -1.98
N ALA A 52 -12.94 -0.08 -1.05
CA ALA A 52 -12.96 -0.44 0.36
C ALA A 52 -13.79 -1.70 0.65
N ALA A 53 -14.87 -1.94 -0.10
CA ALA A 53 -15.74 -3.12 0.04
C ALA A 53 -15.12 -4.40 -0.56
N GLU A 54 -14.40 -4.28 -1.68
CA GLU A 54 -13.74 -5.40 -2.36
C GLU A 54 -12.32 -5.66 -1.82
N GLY A 55 -11.78 -4.75 -1.02
CA GLY A 55 -10.41 -4.78 -0.52
C GLY A 55 -10.30 -4.74 1.00
N MET A 56 -9.20 -4.16 1.47
CA MET A 56 -8.94 -3.95 2.89
C MET A 56 -9.08 -2.47 3.22
N ARG A 57 -9.82 -2.16 4.30
CA ARG A 57 -10.04 -0.81 4.80
C ARG A 57 -9.40 -0.66 6.18
N PHE A 58 -8.56 0.36 6.36
CA PHE A 58 -7.93 0.67 7.65
C PHE A 58 -8.77 1.68 8.44
N THR A 59 -9.05 1.44 9.71
CA THR A 59 -9.72 2.43 10.58
C THR A 59 -8.74 3.25 11.40
N GLN A 60 -7.45 2.88 11.41
CA GLN A 60 -6.38 3.49 12.20
C GLN A 60 -5.13 3.64 11.33
N PHE A 61 -5.17 4.59 10.40
CA PHE A 61 -4.03 4.97 9.55
C PHE A 61 -3.61 6.41 9.89
N TYR A 62 -2.35 6.60 10.27
CA TYR A 62 -1.82 7.88 10.71
C TYR A 62 -0.74 8.39 9.75
N ASN A 63 -0.77 9.68 9.45
CA ASN A 63 0.25 10.36 8.67
C ASN A 63 1.14 11.23 9.59
N CYS A 64 2.09 11.97 9.01
CA CYS A 64 2.97 12.86 9.76
C CYS A 64 2.40 14.30 9.87
N ALA A 65 1.08 14.46 9.79
CA ALA A 65 0.31 15.70 9.87
C ALA A 65 0.67 16.81 8.86
N LEU A 66 1.62 16.57 7.96
CA LEU A 66 2.07 17.49 6.92
C LEU A 66 2.38 16.71 5.64
N CYS A 67 2.08 17.31 4.48
CA CYS A 67 2.22 16.65 3.18
C CYS A 67 3.66 16.23 2.90
N GLY A 68 4.65 17.10 3.14
CA GLY A 68 6.08 16.81 2.93
C GLY A 68 6.58 15.64 3.78
N PRO A 69 6.55 15.72 5.12
CA PRO A 69 6.93 14.62 6.00
C PRO A 69 6.19 13.32 5.71
N SER A 70 4.88 13.37 5.43
CA SER A 70 4.10 12.16 5.11
C SER A 70 4.55 11.51 3.80
N ARG A 71 4.82 12.31 2.76
CA ARG A 71 5.35 11.83 1.48
C ARG A 71 6.77 11.27 1.64
N ALA A 72 7.61 11.90 2.45
CA ALA A 72 8.94 11.37 2.75
C ALA A 72 8.87 9.99 3.43
N ALA A 73 8.02 9.85 4.44
CA ALA A 73 7.79 8.56 5.10
C ALA A 73 7.27 7.49 4.13
N LEU A 74 6.34 7.85 3.23
CA LEU A 74 5.81 6.96 2.20
C LEU A 74 6.88 6.51 1.21
N MET A 75 7.72 7.42 0.71
CA MET A 75 8.72 7.14 -0.32
C MET A 75 9.94 6.38 0.21
N THR A 76 10.34 6.61 1.46
CA THR A 76 11.56 6.03 2.01
C THR A 76 11.32 4.92 3.02
N GLY A 77 10.08 4.75 3.51
CA GLY A 77 9.77 3.81 4.59
C GLY A 77 10.46 4.14 5.92
N GLN A 78 10.86 5.41 6.11
CA GLN A 78 11.57 5.87 7.30
C GLN A 78 10.80 6.99 8.00
N HIS A 79 10.99 7.11 9.31
CA HIS A 79 10.49 8.28 10.04
C HIS A 79 11.10 9.57 9.43
N PRO A 80 10.33 10.65 9.20
CA PRO A 80 10.82 11.85 8.52
C PRO A 80 12.10 12.46 9.10
N HIS A 81 12.26 12.42 10.43
CA HIS A 81 13.51 12.84 11.09
C HIS A 81 14.77 12.12 10.61
N ARG A 82 14.69 10.85 10.19
CA ARG A 82 15.84 10.09 9.69
C ARG A 82 16.28 10.51 8.29
N VAL A 83 15.41 11.19 7.55
CA VAL A 83 15.65 11.61 6.16
C VAL A 83 15.74 13.13 6.03
N GLY A 84 16.06 13.83 7.12
CA GLY A 84 16.28 15.28 7.13
C GLY A 84 15.01 16.13 7.09
N MET A 85 13.82 15.52 7.10
CA MET A 85 12.53 16.21 7.09
C MET A 85 12.15 16.67 8.51
N THR A 86 12.90 17.65 9.00
CA THR A 86 12.82 18.18 10.38
C THR A 86 12.19 19.57 10.47
N ARG A 87 12.01 20.27 9.35
CA ARG A 87 11.48 21.65 9.29
C ARG A 87 10.39 21.81 8.23
N TRP A 88 9.52 22.78 8.46
CA TRP A 88 8.36 23.12 7.62
C TRP A 88 8.71 23.58 6.20
N THR A 89 9.92 24.08 5.96
CA THR A 89 10.31 24.75 4.71
C THR A 89 10.93 23.84 3.64
N GLY A 90 11.19 22.55 3.92
CA GLY A 90 11.84 21.66 2.95
C GLY A 90 13.25 22.10 2.52
N LEU A 91 13.83 23.11 3.19
CA LEU A 91 15.20 23.54 2.95
C LEU A 91 16.13 22.68 3.81
N LEU A 92 16.82 21.78 3.12
CA LEU A 92 18.02 21.12 3.62
C LEU A 92 19.03 22.21 4.01
N GLN A 93 19.39 22.26 5.29
CA GLN A 93 20.73 22.68 5.70
C GLN A 93 21.48 21.42 6.09
#